data_AF-A0A9D4N3S4-F1
#
_entry.id   AF-A0A9D4N3S4-F1
#
_cell.length_a   1.000
_cell.length_b   1.000
_cell.length_c   1.000
_cell.angle_alpha   90.00
_cell.angle_beta   90.00
_cell.angle_gamma   90.00
#
_symmetry.space_group_name_H-M   'P 1'
#
loop_
_entity.id
_entity.type
_entity.pdbx_description
1 polymer ?
#
loop_
_entity_poly.entity_id
_entity_poly.type
_entity_poly.pdbx_seq_one_letter_code
_entity_poly.pdbx_strand_id
1 'polypeptide(L)'
;MSKIYLTSTLLLQAATVSYADALDETQYPGLAALRAEISSWEWTFAKTPPFTINRRLSPTERGNALIDISIKVRQGLICEAELQVLQCSGAHPQWFLTLKNGIQGVKFDKESVINALSGVKSQWINEDLYGSQQADFLDWLLLAVMQTTGVANSSLDHQLFMSA
;
A
#
# COMPACT_ATOMS: atom_id res chain seq x y z
N MET A 1 -37.37 -73.83 -23.38
CA MET A 1 -37.86 -72.47 -23.69
C MET A 1 -37.10 -71.47 -22.82
N SER A 2 -35.96 -70.96 -23.31
CA SER A 2 -35.13 -69.98 -22.57
C SER A 2 -35.51 -68.56 -22.99
N LYS A 3 -35.89 -67.73 -22.02
CA LYS A 3 -36.19 -66.31 -22.21
C LYS A 3 -34.88 -65.52 -22.21
N ILE A 4 -34.60 -64.81 -23.31
CA ILE A 4 -33.49 -63.86 -23.43
C ILE A 4 -33.99 -62.53 -22.86
N TYR A 5 -33.38 -62.02 -21.80
CA TYR A 5 -33.63 -60.67 -21.31
C TYR A 5 -32.62 -59.72 -21.97
N LEU A 6 -33.09 -58.97 -22.97
CA LEU A 6 -32.40 -57.77 -23.44
C LEU A 6 -32.74 -56.64 -22.47
N THR A 7 -31.80 -56.23 -21.63
CA THR A 7 -31.93 -54.97 -20.88
C THR A 7 -30.91 -53.96 -21.39
N SER A 8 -31.49 -53.07 -22.19
CA SER A 8 -31.03 -51.79 -22.71
C SER A 8 -29.85 -51.15 -21.98
N THR A 9 -28.77 -50.96 -22.75
CA THR A 9 -27.63 -50.10 -22.43
C THR A 9 -28.08 -48.64 -22.40
N LEU A 10 -28.31 -48.09 -21.21
CA LEU A 10 -28.33 -46.64 -20.99
C LEU A 10 -26.92 -46.24 -20.53
N LEU A 11 -26.06 -45.89 -21.50
CA LEU A 11 -24.84 -45.14 -21.22
C LEU A 11 -25.25 -43.73 -20.77
N LEU A 12 -25.29 -43.51 -19.45
CA LEU A 12 -25.19 -42.15 -18.90
C LEU A 12 -23.80 -41.63 -19.27
N GLN A 13 -23.71 -40.89 -20.37
CA GLN A 13 -22.52 -40.12 -20.68
C GLN A 13 -22.53 -38.91 -19.75
N ALA A 14 -21.84 -39.04 -18.62
CA ALA A 14 -21.55 -37.92 -17.73
C ALA A 14 -20.80 -36.87 -18.55
N ALA A 15 -21.43 -35.72 -18.79
CA ALA A 15 -20.75 -34.58 -19.36
C ALA A 15 -19.66 -34.14 -18.39
N THR A 16 -18.41 -34.50 -18.68
CA THR A 16 -17.24 -33.96 -17.99
C THR A 16 -17.19 -32.47 -18.32
N VAL A 17 -17.54 -31.62 -17.37
CA VAL A 17 -17.23 -30.18 -17.46
C VAL A 17 -15.71 -30.09 -17.43
N SER A 18 -15.12 -29.97 -18.61
CA SER A 18 -13.69 -29.70 -18.75
C SER A 18 -13.43 -28.34 -18.13
N TYR A 19 -12.77 -28.32 -16.98
CA TYR A 19 -12.32 -27.09 -16.34
C TYR A 19 -11.27 -26.46 -17.26
N ALA A 20 -11.68 -25.47 -18.05
CA ALA A 20 -10.75 -24.70 -18.86
C ALA A 20 -9.79 -23.98 -17.91
N ASP A 21 -8.49 -24.25 -18.05
CA ASP A 21 -7.48 -23.54 -17.28
C ASP A 21 -7.37 -22.12 -17.87
N ALA A 22 -7.78 -21.12 -17.09
CA ALA A 22 -7.72 -19.71 -17.49
C ALA A 22 -6.27 -19.18 -17.62
N LEU A 23 -5.26 -20.00 -17.33
CA LEU A 23 -3.84 -19.72 -17.56
C LEU A 23 -3.28 -20.46 -18.78
N ASP A 24 -4.08 -21.31 -19.44
CA ASP A 24 -3.65 -22.03 -20.64
C ASP A 24 -3.59 -21.07 -21.84
N GLU A 25 -2.38 -20.65 -22.18
CA GLU A 25 -2.11 -19.72 -23.28
C GLU A 25 -2.37 -20.33 -24.67
N THR A 26 -2.54 -21.65 -24.76
CA THR A 26 -2.98 -22.30 -26.00
C THR A 26 -4.49 -22.19 -26.21
N GLN A 27 -5.26 -22.09 -25.12
CA GLN A 27 -6.71 -21.91 -25.14
C GLN A 27 -7.11 -20.43 -25.14
N TYR A 28 -6.31 -19.58 -24.48
CA TYR A 28 -6.56 -18.15 -24.31
C TYR A 28 -5.32 -17.29 -24.63
N PRO A 29 -4.87 -17.24 -25.89
CA PRO A 29 -3.67 -16.51 -26.26
C PRO A 29 -3.79 -15.01 -25.95
N GLY A 30 -2.79 -14.47 -25.25
CA GLY A 30 -2.73 -13.08 -24.81
C GLY A 30 -3.39 -12.81 -23.46
N LEU A 31 -4.07 -13.78 -22.84
CA LEU A 31 -4.78 -13.56 -21.58
C LEU A 31 -3.82 -13.34 -20.41
N ALA A 32 -2.70 -14.06 -20.36
CA ALA A 32 -1.68 -13.83 -19.35
C ALA A 32 -1.08 -12.42 -19.44
N ALA A 33 -0.78 -11.97 -20.67
CA ALA A 33 -0.26 -10.62 -20.93
C ALA A 33 -1.28 -9.53 -20.55
N LEU A 34 -2.54 -9.71 -20.96
CA LEU A 34 -3.62 -8.80 -20.59
C LEU A 34 -3.81 -8.75 -19.07
N ARG A 35 -3.76 -9.90 -18.39
CA ARG A 35 -3.86 -9.98 -16.92
C ARG A 35 -2.71 -9.22 -16.26
N ALA A 36 -1.49 -9.40 -16.75
CA ALA A 36 -0.33 -8.68 -16.27
C ALA A 36 -0.52 -7.16 -16.45
N GLU A 37 -0.97 -6.72 -17.61
CA GLU A 37 -1.23 -5.31 -17.90
C GLU A 37 -2.31 -4.72 -16.99
N ILE A 38 -3.50 -5.34 -16.87
CA ILE A 38 -4.59 -4.81 -16.05
C ILE A 38 -4.27 -4.82 -14.55
N SER A 39 -3.35 -5.69 -14.13
CA SER A 39 -2.85 -5.74 -12.74
C SER A 39 -1.64 -4.84 -12.50
N SER A 40 -1.06 -4.25 -13.54
CA SER A 40 0.09 -3.37 -13.44
C SER A 40 -0.24 -2.08 -12.69
N TRP A 41 0.78 -1.46 -12.11
CA TRP A 41 0.64 -0.17 -11.42
C TRP A 41 0.19 0.94 -12.39
N GLU A 42 0.76 0.92 -13.59
CA GLU A 42 0.48 1.83 -14.69
C GLU A 42 -1.00 1.79 -15.09
N TRP A 43 -1.60 0.60 -15.04
CA TRP A 43 -3.02 0.47 -15.34
C TRP A 43 -3.92 0.86 -14.16
N THR A 44 -3.58 0.37 -12.96
CA THR A 44 -4.44 0.46 -11.77
C THR A 44 -4.43 1.85 -11.12
N PHE A 45 -3.26 2.49 -11.03
CA PHE A 45 -3.09 3.73 -10.28
C PHE A 45 -2.54 4.90 -11.10
N ALA A 46 -1.81 4.66 -12.21
CA ALA A 46 -1.23 5.78 -12.96
C ALA A 46 -2.28 6.67 -13.67
N LYS A 47 -3.50 6.16 -13.85
CA LYS A 47 -4.65 6.92 -14.37
C LYS A 47 -5.37 7.74 -13.30
N THR A 48 -5.02 7.59 -12.03
CA THR A 48 -5.60 8.38 -10.93
C THR A 48 -5.27 9.87 -11.15
N PRO A 49 -6.29 10.75 -11.20
CA PRO A 49 -6.04 12.18 -11.30
C PRO A 49 -5.11 12.67 -10.19
N PRO A 50 -4.22 13.63 -10.46
CA PRO A 50 -3.37 14.22 -9.43
C PRO A 50 -4.20 14.72 -8.24
N PHE A 51 -3.72 14.46 -7.03
CA PHE A 51 -4.34 14.97 -5.81
C PHE A 51 -3.28 15.38 -4.79
N THR A 52 -3.71 16.10 -3.76
CA THR A 52 -2.86 16.56 -2.67
C THR A 52 -3.51 16.21 -1.34
N ILE A 53 -2.72 15.60 -0.48
CA ILE A 53 -3.11 15.28 0.90
C ILE A 53 -2.52 16.34 1.79
N ASN A 54 -3.39 17.03 2.51
CA ASN A 54 -2.99 17.95 3.57
C ASN A 54 -3.43 17.37 4.91
N ARG A 55 -2.47 17.26 5.84
CA ARG A 55 -2.68 16.73 7.19
C ARG A 55 -1.91 17.61 8.18
N ARG A 56 -2.47 17.75 9.38
CA ARG A 56 -1.90 18.52 10.46
C ARG A 56 -1.77 17.61 11.68
N LEU A 57 -0.55 17.44 12.18
CA LEU A 57 -0.30 16.81 13.47
C LEU A 57 -0.40 17.88 14.53
N SER A 58 -1.34 17.71 15.47
CA SER A 58 -1.46 18.61 16.61
C SER A 58 -0.70 18.09 17.83
N PRO A 59 -0.14 18.98 18.69
CA PRO A 59 0.56 18.57 19.90
C PRO A 59 -0.29 17.69 20.84
N THR A 60 -1.60 17.94 20.86
CA THR A 60 -2.58 17.17 21.66
C THR A 60 -2.75 15.73 21.23
N GLU A 61 -2.35 15.36 20.01
CA GLU A 61 -2.54 14.02 19.47
C GLU A 61 -1.33 13.11 19.74
N ARG A 62 -0.10 13.56 19.44
CA ARG A 62 1.14 12.77 19.57
C ARG A 62 2.43 13.61 19.64
N GLY A 63 2.55 14.57 20.57
CA GLY A 63 3.86 15.16 20.91
C GLY A 63 3.87 16.67 21.24
N ASN A 64 5.05 17.29 21.23
CA ASN A 64 5.22 18.73 21.54
C ASN A 64 5.33 19.61 20.27
N ALA A 65 4.92 19.09 19.11
CA ALA A 65 5.10 19.76 17.83
C ALA A 65 3.79 19.88 17.04
N LEU A 66 3.63 21.03 16.37
CA LEU A 66 2.58 21.30 15.40
C LEU A 66 3.19 21.20 14.01
N ILE A 67 2.78 20.21 13.23
CA ILE A 67 3.39 19.90 11.91
C ILE A 67 2.30 19.85 10.85
N ASP A 68 2.46 20.62 9.79
CA ASP A 68 1.67 20.48 8.57
C ASP A 68 2.45 19.65 7.55
N ILE A 69 1.77 18.68 6.95
CA ILE A 69 2.30 17.91 5.83
C ILE A 69 1.38 18.05 4.62
N SER A 70 2.01 18.30 3.47
CA SER A 70 1.40 18.32 2.14
C SER A 70 2.10 17.29 1.28
N ILE A 71 1.36 16.29 0.80
CA ILE A 71 1.86 15.24 -0.09
C ILE A 71 1.12 15.35 -1.42
N LYS A 72 1.85 15.56 -2.50
CA LYS A 72 1.30 15.57 -3.86
C LYS A 72 1.52 14.23 -4.52
N VAL A 73 0.44 13.61 -4.97
CA VAL A 73 0.44 12.31 -5.64
C VAL A 73 0.08 12.52 -7.10
N ARG A 74 0.88 11.97 -8.01
CA ARG A 74 0.58 11.92 -9.45
C ARG A 74 0.90 10.54 -9.97
N GLN A 75 0.02 9.99 -10.81
CA GLN A 75 0.17 8.64 -11.36
C GLN A 75 0.35 7.57 -10.27
N GLY A 76 -0.28 7.77 -9.11
CA GLY A 76 -0.12 6.92 -7.94
C GLY A 76 1.23 7.07 -7.22
N LEU A 77 2.16 7.92 -7.67
CA LEU A 77 3.46 8.10 -7.02
C LEU A 77 3.46 9.36 -6.16
N ILE A 78 4.15 9.32 -5.02
CA ILE A 78 4.45 10.50 -4.21
C ILE A 78 5.48 11.33 -4.98
N CYS A 79 5.07 12.43 -5.61
CA CYS A 79 5.97 13.25 -6.41
C CYS A 79 6.64 14.36 -5.60
N GLU A 80 5.94 14.83 -4.57
CA GLU A 80 6.39 15.94 -3.74
C GLU A 80 5.83 15.78 -2.32
N ALA A 81 6.68 16.05 -1.33
CA ALA A 81 6.30 16.14 0.06
C ALA A 81 6.88 17.42 0.66
N GLU A 82 6.01 18.22 1.26
CA GLU A 82 6.33 19.44 1.97
C GLU A 82 5.92 19.26 3.42
N LEU A 83 6.86 19.51 4.35
CA LEU A 83 6.61 19.47 5.78
C LEU A 83 6.94 20.84 6.36
N GLN A 84 5.99 21.41 7.10
CA GLN A 84 6.14 22.67 7.78
C GLN A 84 5.95 22.47 9.28
N VAL A 85 7.00 22.76 10.05
CA VAL A 85 6.88 22.83 11.51
C VAL A 85 6.42 24.21 11.89
N LEU A 86 5.20 24.30 12.39
CA LEU A 86 4.60 25.55 12.84
C LEU A 86 5.02 25.86 14.27
N GLN A 87 5.18 24.83 15.12
CA GLN A 87 5.68 24.95 16.48
C GLN A 87 6.46 23.70 16.86
N CYS A 88 7.65 23.85 17.44
CA CYS A 88 8.41 22.76 18.04
C CYS A 88 9.29 23.33 19.15
N SER A 89 9.32 22.68 20.31
CA SER A 89 10.31 22.98 21.36
C SER A 89 11.66 22.34 20.97
N GLY A 90 12.34 22.87 19.95
CA GLY A 90 13.61 22.32 19.47
C GLY A 90 14.10 22.95 18.16
N ALA A 91 15.39 22.75 17.85
CA ALA A 91 15.99 23.17 16.58
C ALA A 91 15.32 22.45 15.40
N HIS A 92 15.11 23.16 14.29
CA HIS A 92 14.45 22.67 13.08
C HIS A 92 15.04 21.32 12.65
N PRO A 93 14.27 20.22 12.72
CA PRO A 93 14.90 18.92 12.65
C PRO A 93 15.46 18.56 11.27
N GLN A 94 16.77 18.26 11.22
CA GLN A 94 17.47 17.74 10.05
C GLN A 94 16.82 16.45 9.49
N TRP A 95 16.17 15.68 10.37
CA TRP A 95 15.50 14.44 10.01
C TRP A 95 14.37 14.61 8.98
N PHE A 96 13.82 15.81 8.79
CA PHE A 96 12.79 16.06 7.76
C PHE A 96 13.29 15.89 6.33
N LEU A 97 14.54 16.27 6.06
CA LEU A 97 15.12 16.13 4.73
C LEU A 97 15.24 14.64 4.38
N THR A 98 15.68 13.84 5.35
CA THR A 98 15.75 12.38 5.24
C THR A 98 14.38 11.77 4.96
N LEU A 99 13.34 12.21 5.66
CA LEU A 99 11.97 11.75 5.40
C LEU A 99 11.51 12.12 3.98
N LYS A 100 11.64 13.40 3.60
CA LYS A 100 11.22 13.91 2.30
C LYS A 100 11.86 13.11 1.18
N ASN A 101 13.16 12.89 1.27
CA ASN A 101 13.91 12.12 0.28
C ASN A 101 13.53 10.64 0.30
N GLY A 102 13.24 10.07 1.47
CA GLY A 102 12.87 8.66 1.63
C GLY A 102 11.50 8.30 1.05
N ILE A 103 10.56 9.26 1.01
CA ILE A 103 9.19 9.00 0.50
C ILE A 103 8.96 9.49 -0.93
N GLN A 104 9.85 10.32 -1.49
CA GLN A 104 9.70 10.82 -2.83
C GLN A 104 9.92 9.71 -3.88
N GLY A 105 9.03 9.64 -4.86
CA GLY A 105 9.01 8.59 -5.90
C GLY A 105 8.36 7.28 -5.45
N VAL A 106 7.97 7.15 -4.19
CA VAL A 106 7.37 5.93 -3.65
C VAL A 106 5.93 5.77 -4.15
N LYS A 107 5.54 4.53 -4.44
CA LYS A 107 4.15 4.19 -4.75
C LYS A 107 3.25 4.52 -3.57
N PHE A 108 2.14 5.17 -3.85
CA PHE A 108 1.16 5.59 -2.85
C PHE A 108 0.24 4.43 -2.47
N ASP A 109 0.83 3.37 -1.91
CA ASP A 109 0.17 2.21 -1.35
C ASP A 109 0.73 1.86 0.04
N LYS A 110 0.01 1.01 0.77
CA LYS A 110 0.35 0.66 2.17
C LYS A 110 1.75 0.06 2.28
N GLU A 111 2.07 -0.94 1.44
CA GLU A 111 3.29 -1.72 1.56
C GLU A 111 4.51 -0.87 1.19
N SER A 112 4.42 -0.15 0.06
CA SER A 112 5.51 0.71 -0.40
C SER A 112 5.80 1.85 0.57
N VAL A 113 4.77 2.48 1.14
CA VAL A 113 4.95 3.54 2.15
C VAL A 113 5.55 2.98 3.44
N ILE A 114 5.08 1.83 3.94
CA ILE A 114 5.67 1.20 5.14
C ILE A 114 7.15 0.88 4.93
N ASN A 115 7.50 0.30 3.77
CA ASN A 115 8.89 -0.03 3.44
C ASN A 115 9.77 1.23 3.37
N ALA A 116 9.27 2.30 2.76
CA ALA A 116 9.97 3.58 2.70
C ALA A 116 10.19 4.19 4.08
N LEU A 117 9.14 4.25 4.92
CA LEU A 117 9.23 4.78 6.28
C LEU A 117 10.14 3.92 7.18
N SER A 118 10.17 2.60 6.95
CA SER A 118 11.10 1.70 7.65
C SER A 118 12.56 2.00 7.27
N GLY A 119 12.83 2.29 5.99
CA GLY A 119 14.15 2.75 5.54
C GLY A 119 14.56 4.07 6.20
N VAL A 120 13.63 5.02 6.29
CA VAL A 120 13.84 6.31 7.00
C VAL A 120 14.14 6.07 8.48
N LYS A 121 13.39 5.19 9.16
CA LYS A 121 13.65 4.80 10.54
C LYS A 121 15.06 4.24 10.71
N SER A 122 15.48 3.31 9.86
CA SER A 122 16.84 2.75 9.90
C SER A 122 17.92 3.83 9.73
N GLN A 123 17.71 4.79 8.83
CA GLN A 123 18.65 5.89 8.64
C GLN A 123 18.72 6.79 9.87
N TRP A 124 17.58 7.15 10.48
CA TRP A 124 17.57 7.94 11.71
C TRP A 124 18.22 7.22 12.89
N ILE A 125 18.07 5.90 13.01
CA ILE A 125 18.76 5.12 14.03
C ILE A 125 20.28 5.21 13.83
N ASN A 126 20.76 5.09 12.58
CA ASN A 126 22.18 5.16 12.27
C ASN A 126 22.78 6.56 12.51
N GLU A 127 21.98 7.61 12.36
CA GLU A 127 22.38 9.02 12.55
C GLU A 127 22.18 9.51 14.00
N ASP A 128 21.76 8.64 14.92
CA ASP A 128 21.39 8.99 16.31
C ASP A 128 20.31 10.10 16.39
N LEU A 129 19.41 10.11 15.40
CA LEU A 129 18.29 11.05 15.28
C LEU A 129 16.95 10.41 15.66
N TYR A 130 16.93 9.10 15.94
CA TYR A 130 15.71 8.36 16.25
C TYR A 130 15.38 8.39 17.75
N GLY A 131 14.21 8.93 18.09
CA GLY A 131 13.68 8.94 19.45
C GLY A 131 12.17 8.75 19.47
N SER A 132 11.57 8.94 20.65
CA SER A 132 10.12 8.75 20.84
C SER A 132 9.27 9.64 19.94
N GLN A 133 9.69 10.91 19.76
CA GLN A 133 8.97 11.85 18.91
C GLN A 133 8.96 11.41 17.44
N GLN A 134 10.07 10.86 16.94
CA GLN A 134 10.18 10.35 15.58
C GLN A 134 9.34 9.10 15.38
N ALA A 135 9.31 8.20 16.37
CA ALA A 135 8.46 7.02 16.34
C ALA A 135 6.96 7.40 16.26
N ASP A 136 6.54 8.30 17.15
CA ASP A 136 5.16 8.81 17.19
C ASP A 136 4.76 9.52 15.90
N PHE A 137 5.68 10.29 15.32
CA PHE A 137 5.48 10.97 14.05
C PHE A 137 5.35 9.99 12.88
N LEU A 138 6.18 8.95 12.79
CA LEU A 138 6.08 7.94 11.72
C LEU A 138 4.77 7.16 11.79
N ASP A 139 4.34 6.78 13.00
CA ASP A 139 3.03 6.15 13.20
C ASP A 139 1.89 7.07 12.75
N TRP A 140 1.92 8.34 13.18
CA TRP A 140 0.91 9.31 12.77
C TRP A 140 0.90 9.52 11.25
N LEU A 141 2.08 9.66 10.64
CA LEU A 141 2.21 9.88 9.21
C LEU A 141 1.64 8.70 8.41
N LEU A 142 1.96 7.47 8.83
CA LEU A 142 1.41 6.27 8.21
C LEU A 142 -0.12 6.26 8.30
N LEU A 143 -0.69 6.56 9.47
CA LEU A 143 -2.14 6.66 9.63
C LEU A 143 -2.75 7.77 8.76
N ALA A 144 -2.12 8.94 8.73
CA ALA A 144 -2.58 10.09 8.00
C ALA A 144 -2.63 9.83 6.48
N VAL A 145 -1.65 9.07 5.97
CA VAL A 145 -1.57 8.60 4.58
C VAL A 145 -2.56 7.48 4.32
N MET A 146 -2.67 6.46 5.18
CA MET A 146 -3.54 5.31 4.98
C MET A 146 -5.04 5.62 5.10
N GLN A 147 -5.43 6.58 5.95
CA GLN A 147 -6.83 7.00 6.03
C GLN A 147 -7.33 7.66 4.72
N THR A 148 -6.42 8.19 3.90
CA THR A 148 -6.81 8.82 2.62
C THR A 148 -7.03 7.83 1.48
N THR A 149 -6.46 6.63 1.55
CA THR A 149 -6.62 5.60 0.52
C THR A 149 -7.92 4.79 0.68
N GLY A 150 -8.74 5.09 1.70
CA GLY A 150 -9.94 4.31 2.01
C GLY A 150 -9.64 2.91 2.56
N VAL A 151 -8.35 2.58 2.76
CA VAL A 151 -7.90 1.38 3.46
C VAL A 151 -8.04 1.62 4.96
N ALA A 152 -9.28 1.74 5.42
CA ALA A 152 -9.60 1.76 6.84
C ALA A 152 -9.38 0.35 7.39
N ASN A 153 -8.18 0.05 7.89
CA ASN A 153 -7.94 -1.21 8.59
C ASN A 153 -8.36 -1.11 10.05
N SER A 154 -9.20 -2.06 10.44
CA SER A 154 -9.53 -2.46 11.79
C SER A 154 -8.30 -2.58 12.70
N SER A 155 -8.28 -1.79 13.78
CA SER A 155 -7.77 -2.07 15.14
C SER A 155 -6.36 -2.66 15.40
N LEU A 156 -5.62 -3.19 14.42
CA LEU A 156 -4.46 -4.08 14.68
C LEU A 156 -3.11 -3.58 14.14
N ASP A 157 -3.06 -2.47 13.40
CA ASP A 157 -1.80 -1.95 12.82
C ASP A 157 -1.06 -0.93 13.71
N HIS A 158 -1.53 -0.68 14.96
CA HIS A 158 -1.12 0.44 15.80
C HIS A 158 0.28 0.38 16.45
N GLN A 159 1.11 -0.63 16.15
CA GLN A 159 2.38 -0.85 16.86
C GLN A 159 3.61 -1.02 15.94
N LEU A 160 3.53 -0.64 14.66
CA LEU A 160 4.62 -0.89 13.71
C LEU A 160 5.93 -0.16 14.07
N PHE A 161 5.87 1.05 14.63
CA PHE A 161 7.09 1.81 14.95
C PHE A 161 7.41 1.96 16.45
N MET A 162 6.51 1.51 17.34
CA MET A 162 6.70 1.60 18.81
C MET A 162 7.58 0.50 19.42
N SER A 163 7.89 -0.58 18.70
CA SER A 163 8.84 -1.58 19.17
C SER A 163 10.29 -1.16 18.84
N ALA A 164 11.03 -0.88 19.90
CA ALA A 164 12.49 -0.74 19.95
C ALA A 164 12.99 -1.52 21.16
#